data_AF-A0A437CGB9-F1
#
_entry.id   AF-A0A437CGB9-F1
#
_cell.length_a   1.000
_cell.length_b   1.000
_cell.length_c   1.000
_cell.angle_alpha   90.00
_cell.angle_beta   90.00
_cell.angle_gamma   90.00
#
_symmetry.space_group_name_H-M   'P 1'
#
loop_
_entity.id
_entity.type
_entity.pdbx_description
1 polymer ?
#
loop_
_entity_poly.entity_id
_entity_poly.type
_entity_poly.pdbx_seq_one_letter_code
_entity_poly.pdbx_strand_id
1 'polypeptide(L)'
;MEPTNLQKAIAVAQKASEEDQAGNYEDAIRSYQHAVKYFLHILKREPQGKDGNQKIRDKCKQYLDRVEELQEYLANKEVITNYIRSLK
;
A
#
# COMPACT_ATOMS: atom_id res chain seq x y z
N MET A 1 -10.75 -25.19 -1.01
CA MET A 1 -11.71 -24.07 -0.91
C MET A 1 -11.05 -22.85 -1.52
N GLU A 2 -11.75 -22.14 -2.40
CA GLU A 2 -11.23 -20.92 -3.04
C GLU A 2 -11.06 -19.79 -2.01
N PRO A 3 -10.00 -18.96 -2.11
CA PRO A 3 -9.77 -17.86 -1.18
C PRO A 3 -10.81 -16.75 -1.34
N THR A 4 -11.27 -16.21 -0.22
CA THR A 4 -12.23 -15.10 -0.19
C THR A 4 -11.62 -13.81 -0.72
N ASN A 5 -12.45 -12.85 -1.13
CA ASN A 5 -11.98 -11.53 -1.57
C ASN A 5 -11.18 -10.82 -0.47
N LEU A 6 -11.57 -11.01 0.80
CA LEU A 6 -10.81 -10.51 1.95
C LEU A 6 -9.43 -11.15 2.07
N GLN A 7 -9.32 -12.48 1.93
CA GLN A 7 -8.02 -13.16 1.95
C GLN A 7 -7.11 -12.71 0.81
N LYS A 8 -7.67 -12.47 -0.38
CA LYS A 8 -6.92 -11.92 -1.52
C LYS A 8 -6.41 -10.51 -1.23
N ALA A 9 -7.23 -9.63 -0.66
CA ALA A 9 -6.83 -8.28 -0.27
C ALA A 9 -5.70 -8.29 0.77
N ILE A 10 -5.78 -9.18 1.76
CA ILE A 10 -4.75 -9.37 2.78
C ILE A 10 -3.44 -9.87 2.15
N ALA A 11 -3.49 -10.82 1.22
CA ALA A 11 -2.30 -11.31 0.54
C ALA A 11 -1.58 -10.20 -0.25
N VAL A 12 -2.33 -9.33 -0.92
CA VAL A 12 -1.75 -8.17 -1.62
C VAL A 12 -1.12 -7.18 -0.63
N ALA A 13 -1.77 -6.92 0.51
CA ALA A 13 -1.21 -6.06 1.55
C ALA A 13 0.06 -6.63 2.19
N GLN A 14 0.12 -7.96 2.37
CA GLN A 14 1.29 -8.66 2.87
C GLN A 14 2.47 -8.53 1.90
N LYS A 15 2.23 -8.75 0.60
CA LYS A 15 3.23 -8.50 -0.45
C LYS A 15 3.76 -7.07 -0.43
N ALA A 16 2.87 -6.08 -0.26
CA ALA A 16 3.27 -4.68 -0.15
C ALA A 16 4.22 -4.43 1.03
N SER A 17 3.93 -5.02 2.19
CA SER A 17 4.79 -4.92 3.37
C SER A 17 6.15 -5.60 3.18
N GLU A 18 6.19 -6.72 2.46
CA GLU A 18 7.44 -7.43 2.15
C GLU A 18 8.31 -6.60 1.19
N GLU A 19 7.71 -5.99 0.17
CA GLU A 19 8.39 -5.09 -0.77
C GLU A 19 8.91 -3.82 -0.08
N ASP A 20 8.13 -3.23 0.83
CA ASP A 20 8.52 -2.06 1.64
C ASP A 20 9.75 -2.39 2.49
N GLN A 21 9.71 -3.52 3.21
CA GLN A 21 10.84 -4.00 4.02
C GLN A 21 12.09 -4.34 3.18
N ALA A 22 11.90 -4.84 1.96
CA ALA A 22 12.99 -5.11 1.03
C ALA A 22 13.57 -3.84 0.38
N GLY A 23 12.98 -2.66 0.60
CA GLY A 23 13.40 -1.41 -0.04
C GLY A 23 12.91 -1.26 -1.49
N ASN A 24 12.03 -2.16 -1.94
CA ASN A 24 11.41 -2.13 -3.28
C ASN A 24 10.21 -1.16 -3.26
N TYR A 25 10.48 0.12 -2.97
CA TYR A 25 9.44 1.09 -2.64
C TYR A 25 8.43 1.34 -3.76
N GLU A 26 8.85 1.31 -5.02
CA GLU A 26 7.93 1.46 -6.15
C GLU A 26 6.93 0.31 -6.26
N ASP A 27 7.38 -0.93 -6.03
CA ASP A 27 6.52 -2.10 -5.98
C ASP A 27 5.60 -2.05 -4.76
N ALA A 28 6.16 -1.70 -3.59
CA ALA A 28 5.41 -1.54 -2.35
C ALA A 28 4.25 -0.54 -2.51
N ILE A 29 4.52 0.62 -3.12
CA ILE A 29 3.49 1.63 -3.41
C ILE A 29 2.36 1.04 -4.27
N ARG A 30 2.71 0.35 -5.37
CA ARG A 30 1.71 -0.28 -6.26
C ARG A 30 0.88 -1.31 -5.52
N SER A 31 1.53 -2.18 -4.74
CA SER A 31 0.89 -3.24 -3.98
C SER A 31 -0.03 -2.67 -2.88
N TYR A 32 0.40 -1.65 -2.13
CA TYR A 32 -0.44 -0.98 -1.13
C TYR A 32 -1.69 -0.34 -1.75
N GLN A 33 -1.53 0.40 -2.85
CA GLN A 33 -2.67 1.00 -3.57
C GLN A 33 -3.65 -0.06 -4.06
N HIS A 34 -3.15 -1.20 -4.54
CA HIS A 34 -3.99 -2.31 -5.00
C HIS A 34 -4.73 -2.98 -3.82
N ALA A 35 -4.07 -3.17 -2.69
CA ALA A 35 -4.71 -3.66 -1.46
C ALA A 35 -5.85 -2.74 -1.01
N VAL A 36 -5.61 -1.42 -0.96
CA VAL A 36 -6.63 -0.41 -0.63
C VAL A 36 -7.83 -0.50 -1.57
N LYS A 37 -7.60 -0.63 -2.89
CA LYS A 37 -8.67 -0.77 -3.88
C LYS A 37 -9.53 -2.02 -3.62
N TYR A 38 -8.92 -3.15 -3.26
CA TYR A 38 -9.68 -4.35 -2.89
C TYR A 38 -10.46 -4.17 -1.60
N PHE A 39 -9.86 -3.59 -0.58
CA PHE A 39 -10.53 -3.31 0.68
C PHE A 39 -11.75 -2.40 0.52
N LEU A 40 -11.64 -1.34 -0.30
CA LEU A 40 -12.78 -0.48 -0.61
C LEU A 40 -13.89 -1.23 -1.39
N HIS A 41 -13.52 -2.16 -2.27
CA HIS A 41 -14.49 -3.02 -2.95
C HIS A 41 -15.25 -3.91 -1.95
N ILE A 42 -14.54 -4.55 -1.02
CA ILE A 42 -15.12 -5.37 0.05
C ILE A 42 -16.08 -4.54 0.89
N LEU A 43 -15.68 -3.34 1.35
CA LEU A 43 -16.57 -2.44 2.11
C LEU A 43 -17.88 -2.12 1.39
N LYS A 44 -17.85 -2.05 0.04
CA LYS A 44 -19.02 -1.71 -0.79
C LYS A 44 -19.89 -2.91 -1.14
N ARG A 45 -19.30 -4.08 -1.37
CA ARG A 45 -19.98 -5.26 -1.92
C ARG A 45 -20.20 -6.37 -0.91
N GLU A 46 -19.30 -6.50 0.06
CA GLU A 46 -19.23 -7.58 1.03
C GLU A 46 -18.91 -7.03 2.43
N PRO A 47 -19.83 -6.28 3.07
CA PRO A 47 -19.56 -5.67 4.37
C PRO A 47 -19.26 -6.72 5.45
N GLN A 48 -18.24 -6.48 6.26
CA GLN A 48 -17.73 -7.39 7.29
C GLN A 48 -18.28 -7.08 8.69
N GLY A 49 -19.51 -6.55 8.77
CA GLY A 49 -20.06 -5.98 10.01
C GLY A 49 -19.38 -4.67 10.43
N LYS A 50 -19.91 -4.02 11.49
CA LYS A 50 -19.43 -2.69 11.93
C LYS A 50 -17.92 -2.69 12.27
N ASP A 51 -17.51 -3.62 13.12
CA ASP A 51 -16.12 -3.67 13.62
C ASP A 51 -15.14 -4.14 12.54
N GLY A 52 -15.53 -5.12 11.72
CA GLY A 52 -14.73 -5.57 10.59
C GLY A 52 -14.54 -4.46 9.55
N ASN A 53 -15.60 -3.74 9.22
CA ASN A 53 -15.54 -2.59 8.32
C ASN A 53 -14.65 -1.47 8.87
N GLN A 54 -14.69 -1.21 10.18
CA GLN A 54 -13.84 -0.20 10.79
C GLN A 54 -12.36 -0.60 10.69
N LYS A 55 -12.02 -1.86 11.02
CA LYS A 55 -10.64 -2.37 10.86
C LYS A 55 -10.13 -2.25 9.43
N ILE A 56 -10.98 -2.53 8.44
CA ILE A 56 -10.63 -2.36 7.02
C ILE A 56 -10.36 -0.89 6.69
N ARG A 57 -11.20 0.05 7.17
CA ARG A 57 -10.98 1.49 6.96
C ARG A 57 -9.68 1.98 7.59
N ASP A 58 -9.41 1.55 8.83
CA ASP A 58 -8.18 1.91 9.54
C ASP A 58 -6.95 1.41 8.79
N LYS A 59 -7.02 0.18 8.23
CA LYS A 59 -5.96 -0.36 7.37
C LYS A 59 -5.79 0.40 6.07
N CYS A 60 -6.87 0.75 5.39
CA CYS A 60 -6.80 1.58 4.19
C CYS A 60 -6.09 2.91 4.48
N LYS A 61 -6.41 3.56 5.60
CA LYS A 61 -5.75 4.79 6.01
C LYS A 61 -4.25 4.58 6.21
N GLN A 62 -3.87 3.57 7.02
CA GLN A 62 -2.46 3.25 7.27
C GLN A 62 -1.66 3.01 5.98
N TYR A 63 -2.23 2.31 5.01
CA TYR A 63 -1.56 2.03 3.74
C TYR A 63 -1.46 3.27 2.85
N LEU A 64 -2.46 4.16 2.84
CA LEU A 64 -2.39 5.41 2.10
C LEU A 64 -1.36 6.37 2.71
N ASP A 65 -1.37 6.52 4.04
CA ASP A 65 -0.37 7.33 4.76
C ASP A 65 1.06 6.82 4.42
N ARG A 66 1.28 5.51 4.43
CA ARG A 66 2.58 4.92 4.05
C ARG A 66 2.96 5.13 2.59
N VAL A 67 1.99 5.09 1.66
CA VAL A 67 2.22 5.38 0.25
C VAL A 67 2.71 6.82 0.05
N GLU A 68 2.10 7.77 0.74
CA GLU A 68 2.52 9.18 0.70
C GLU A 68 3.96 9.35 1.21
N GLU A 69 4.30 8.73 2.35
CA GLU A 69 5.67 8.74 2.89
C GLU A 69 6.71 8.18 1.90
N LEU A 70 6.39 7.05 1.26
CA LEU A 70 7.31 6.42 0.30
C LEU A 70 7.48 7.26 -0.97
N GLN A 71 6.41 7.90 -1.44
CA GLN A 71 6.48 8.80 -2.59
C GLN A 71 7.34 10.03 -2.29
N GLU A 72 7.18 10.63 -1.11
CA GLU A 72 8.03 11.75 -0.67
C GLU A 72 9.50 11.32 -0.57
N TYR A 73 9.78 10.15 0.02
CA TYR A 73 11.13 9.62 0.10
C TYR A 73 11.77 9.44 -1.28
N LEU A 74 11.06 8.86 -2.24
CA LEU A 74 11.56 8.64 -3.60
C LEU A 74 11.81 9.97 -4.33
N ALA A 75 10.90 10.94 -4.21
CA ALA A 75 11.06 12.26 -4.81
C ALA A 75 12.30 12.98 -4.25
N ASN A 76 12.49 12.96 -2.92
CA ASN A 76 13.66 13.54 -2.27
C ASN A 76 14.97 12.85 -2.71
N LYS A 77 14.96 11.52 -2.80
CA LYS A 77 16.10 10.73 -3.30
C LYS A 77 16.46 11.07 -4.75
N GLU A 78 15.46 11.27 -5.61
CA GLU A 78 15.66 11.66 -7.00
C GLU A 78 16.27 13.07 -7.10
N VAL A 79 15.74 14.04 -6.35
CA VAL A 79 16.28 15.41 -6.29
C VAL A 79 17.75 15.41 -5.90
N ILE A 80 18.10 14.71 -4.82
CA ILE A 80 19.50 14.60 -4.35
C ILE A 80 20.37 13.93 -5.42
N THR A 81 19.86 12.87 -6.06
CA THR A 81 20.61 12.14 -7.10
C THR A 81 20.90 13.03 -8.31
N ASN A 82 19.92 13.82 -8.75
CA ASN A 82 20.08 14.75 -9.87
C ASN A 82 21.04 15.89 -9.54
N TYR A 83 20.97 16.43 -8.32
CA TYR A 83 21.95 17.40 -7.84
C TYR A 83 23.38 16.84 -7.90
N ILE A 84 23.62 15.64 -7.36
CA ILE A 84 24.96 15.02 -7.39
C ILE A 84 25.45 14.77 -8.82
N ARG A 85 24.56 14.35 -9.74
CA ARG A 85 24.90 14.17 -11.16
C ARG A 85 25.31 15.49 -11.82
N SER A 86 24.71 16.61 -11.45
CA SER A 86 25.06 17.93 -12.00
C SER A 86 26.42 18.47 -11.57
N LEU A 87 27.00 17.90 -10.50
CA LEU A 87 28.30 18.28 -9.95
C LEU A 87 29.48 17.47 -10.52
N LYS A 88 29.20 16.44 -11.33
CA LYS A 88 30.20 15.60 -12.00
C LYS A 88 30.37 16.02 -13.44
#